data_AF-A0A6I1Z6P1-F1
#
_entry.id   AF-A0A6I1Z6P1-F1
#
_cell.length_a   1.000
_cell.length_b   1.000
_cell.length_c   1.000
_cell.angle_alpha   90.00
_cell.angle_beta   90.00
_cell.angle_gamma   90.00
#
_symmetry.space_group_name_H-M   'P 1'
#
loop_
_entity.id
_entity.type
_entity.pdbx_description
1 polymer ?
#
loop_
_entity_poly.entity_id
_entity_poly.type
_entity_poly.pdbx_seq_one_letter_code
_entity_poly.pdbx_strand_id
1 'polypeptide(L)'
;PEKIVISPGPGRPENAGLSIAVVRELGPAVPILGVCLGHQAVAAAYGGKVVQAPEILHGKVSAIEHNGGRLFDGIPSPLSATRYHSLVVEEASLPPELTVTARSETGLVMAIEHRSHPVLGVQFHPESILTEHGLQIIENYILRFP
;
A
#
# COMPACT_ATOMS: atom_id res chain seq x y z
N PRO A 1 9.34 7.03 -17.06
CA PRO A 1 9.98 7.12 -15.72
C PRO A 1 10.53 5.75 -15.36
N GLU A 2 11.62 5.66 -14.59
CA GLU A 2 12.17 4.37 -14.16
C GLU A 2 11.35 3.75 -13.03
N LYS A 3 10.86 4.57 -12.08
CA LYS A 3 10.00 4.16 -10.96
C LYS A 3 9.04 5.29 -10.59
N ILE A 4 7.88 4.95 -10.02
CA ILE A 4 6.87 5.91 -9.60
C ILE A 4 6.46 5.66 -8.16
N VAL A 5 6.43 6.69 -7.33
CA VAL A 5 5.81 6.64 -6.00
C VAL A 5 4.56 7.52 -6.01
N ILE A 6 3.44 6.94 -5.61
CA ILE A 6 2.17 7.64 -5.47
C ILE A 6 1.90 7.78 -3.96
N SER A 7 2.09 8.98 -3.43
CA SER A 7 1.85 9.30 -2.01
C SER A 7 1.07 10.63 -1.84
N PRO A 8 -0.13 10.77 -2.44
CA PRO A 8 -0.88 12.02 -2.37
C PRO A 8 -1.33 12.36 -0.94
N GLY A 9 -1.54 13.66 -0.70
CA GLY A 9 -2.03 14.22 0.55
C GLY A 9 -3.47 13.81 0.90
N PRO A 10 -4.06 14.36 1.98
CA PRO A 10 -5.32 13.87 2.56
C PRO A 10 -6.47 13.89 1.55
N GLY A 11 -7.37 12.91 1.62
CA GLY A 11 -8.56 12.84 0.75
C GLY A 11 -9.06 11.42 0.50
N ARG A 12 -9.99 11.29 -0.44
CA ARG A 12 -10.48 10.00 -0.97
C ARG A 12 -9.73 9.65 -2.27
N PRO A 13 -9.60 8.36 -2.64
CA PRO A 13 -8.92 7.95 -3.88
C PRO A 13 -9.59 8.53 -5.12
N GLU A 14 -10.92 8.64 -5.07
CA GLU A 14 -11.75 9.29 -6.10
C GLU A 14 -11.33 10.74 -6.36
N ASN A 15 -10.76 11.40 -5.36
CA ASN A 15 -10.26 12.77 -5.42
C ASN A 15 -8.73 12.83 -5.57
N ALA A 16 -8.04 11.69 -5.69
CA ALA A 16 -6.58 11.61 -5.83
C ALA A 16 -6.08 12.00 -7.24
N GLY A 17 -6.85 12.81 -7.96
CA GLY A 17 -6.53 13.32 -9.29
C GLY A 17 -6.19 12.23 -10.29
N LEU A 18 -5.03 12.37 -10.94
CA LEU A 18 -4.56 11.46 -11.98
C LEU A 18 -4.03 10.12 -11.46
N SER A 19 -3.95 9.92 -10.13
CA SER A 19 -3.27 8.75 -9.53
C SER A 19 -3.82 7.41 -10.04
N ILE A 20 -5.14 7.27 -10.12
CA ILE A 20 -5.78 6.03 -10.62
C ILE A 20 -5.45 5.80 -12.10
N ALA A 21 -5.48 6.86 -12.92
CA ALA A 21 -5.15 6.78 -14.34
C ALA A 21 -3.69 6.39 -14.55
N VAL A 22 -2.77 6.98 -13.77
CA VAL A 22 -1.34 6.63 -13.77
C VAL A 22 -1.12 5.15 -13.47
N VAL A 23 -1.78 4.61 -12.44
CA VAL A 23 -1.67 3.17 -12.12
C VAL A 23 -2.19 2.31 -13.26
N ARG A 24 -3.34 2.65 -13.87
CA ARG A 24 -3.93 1.86 -14.96
C ARG A 24 -3.06 1.87 -16.22
N GLU A 25 -2.54 3.03 -16.59
CA GLU A 25 -1.81 3.20 -17.83
C GLU A 25 -0.37 2.71 -17.73
N LEU A 26 0.31 3.01 -16.63
CA LEU A 26 1.74 2.72 -16.49
C LEU A 26 2.02 1.47 -15.66
N GLY A 27 1.09 1.03 -14.81
CA GLY A 27 1.27 -0.13 -13.93
C GLY A 27 1.75 -1.41 -14.63
N PRO A 28 1.29 -1.75 -15.85
CA PRO A 28 1.78 -2.93 -16.56
C PRO A 28 3.27 -2.92 -16.92
N ALA A 29 3.90 -1.73 -16.99
CA ALA A 29 5.25 -1.57 -17.55
C ALA A 29 6.23 -0.83 -16.65
N VAL A 30 5.73 0.04 -15.77
CA VAL A 30 6.53 0.88 -14.88
C VAL A 30 6.30 0.47 -13.44
N PRO A 31 7.35 0.33 -12.63
CA PRO A 31 7.22 0.05 -11.21
C PRO A 31 6.48 1.15 -10.46
N ILE A 32 5.49 0.76 -9.68
CA ILE A 32 4.67 1.69 -8.88
C ILE A 32 4.62 1.23 -7.43
N LEU A 33 4.91 2.15 -6.51
CA LEU A 33 4.62 2.03 -5.08
C LEU A 33 3.54 3.04 -4.68
N GLY A 34 2.38 2.54 -4.25
CA GLY A 34 1.33 3.35 -3.63
C GLY A 34 1.48 3.41 -2.11
N VAL A 35 1.54 4.61 -1.52
CA VAL A 35 1.59 4.81 -0.07
C VAL A 35 0.32 5.49 0.42
N CYS A 36 -0.32 4.94 1.45
CA CYS A 36 -1.54 5.47 2.05
C CYS A 36 -2.67 5.68 1.01
N LEU A 37 -2.95 6.93 0.61
CA LEU A 37 -3.92 7.22 -0.44
C LEU A 37 -3.49 6.63 -1.81
N GLY A 38 -2.19 6.50 -2.06
CA GLY A 38 -1.68 5.80 -3.24
C GLY A 38 -1.94 4.30 -3.23
N HIS A 39 -1.87 3.65 -2.07
CA HIS A 39 -2.27 2.24 -1.93
C HIS A 39 -3.74 2.05 -2.26
N GLN A 40 -4.59 2.95 -1.80
CA GLN A 40 -6.01 2.95 -2.12
C GLN A 40 -6.27 3.22 -3.60
N ALA A 41 -5.49 4.12 -4.23
CA ALA A 41 -5.54 4.36 -5.67
C ALA A 41 -5.11 3.12 -6.48
N VAL A 42 -4.10 2.36 -6.01
CA VAL A 42 -3.71 1.08 -6.62
C VAL A 42 -4.87 0.10 -6.56
N ALA A 43 -5.49 -0.11 -5.39
CA ALA A 43 -6.64 -1.01 -5.27
C ALA A 43 -7.78 -0.59 -6.21
N ALA A 44 -8.14 0.69 -6.22
CA ALA A 44 -9.20 1.23 -7.07
C ALA A 44 -8.89 1.13 -8.58
N ALA A 45 -7.63 1.27 -8.97
CA ALA A 45 -7.21 1.15 -10.36
C ALA A 45 -7.53 -0.23 -10.94
N TYR A 46 -7.40 -1.28 -10.13
CA TYR A 46 -7.71 -2.67 -10.51
C TYR A 46 -9.13 -3.11 -10.11
N GLY A 47 -9.97 -2.21 -9.59
CA GLY A 47 -11.39 -2.50 -9.32
C GLY A 47 -11.73 -2.88 -7.88
N GLY A 48 -10.76 -2.82 -6.96
CA GLY A 48 -11.02 -2.88 -5.52
C GLY A 48 -11.80 -1.66 -5.03
N LYS A 49 -12.57 -1.84 -3.95
CA LYS A 49 -13.32 -0.79 -3.28
C LYS A 49 -12.55 -0.24 -2.08
N VAL A 50 -12.73 1.05 -1.84
CA VAL A 50 -12.19 1.76 -0.68
C VAL A 50 -13.36 2.23 0.17
N VAL A 51 -13.39 1.77 1.41
CA VAL A 51 -14.50 1.96 2.35
C VAL A 51 -14.02 2.68 3.60
N GLN A 52 -14.96 3.12 4.44
CA GLN A 52 -14.63 3.66 5.75
C GLN A 52 -13.98 2.59 6.61
N ALA A 53 -12.91 2.94 7.29
CA ALA A 53 -12.30 2.06 8.28
C ALA A 53 -13.29 1.85 9.44
N PRO A 54 -13.37 0.64 10.00
CA PRO A 54 -14.19 0.40 11.20
C PRO A 54 -13.71 1.23 12.40
N GLU A 55 -12.43 1.60 12.40
CA GLU A 55 -11.82 2.49 13.38
C GLU A 55 -10.96 3.55 12.70
N ILE A 56 -11.12 4.81 13.12
CA ILE A 56 -10.29 5.93 12.63
C ILE A 56 -9.02 6.01 13.48
N LEU A 57 -7.86 5.91 12.85
CA LEU A 57 -6.56 5.98 13.52
C LEU A 57 -5.75 7.17 12.98
N HIS A 58 -5.32 8.05 13.89
CA HIS A 58 -4.45 9.18 13.58
C HIS A 58 -3.20 9.12 14.45
N GLY A 59 -2.05 8.87 13.84
CA GLY A 59 -0.75 8.87 14.52
C GLY A 59 -0.59 7.76 15.54
N LYS A 60 -1.26 6.62 15.33
CA LYS A 60 -1.09 5.44 16.17
C LYS A 60 -0.14 4.45 15.50
N VAL A 61 0.67 3.80 16.33
CA VAL A 61 1.47 2.65 15.94
C VAL A 61 0.59 1.41 16.05
N SER A 62 0.64 0.53 15.05
CA SER A 62 -0.03 -0.77 15.07
C SER A 62 0.93 -1.86 14.62
N ALA A 63 0.74 -3.08 15.12
CA ALA A 63 1.44 -4.22 14.60
C ALA A 63 0.87 -4.61 13.23
N ILE A 64 1.76 -4.83 12.27
CA ILE A 64 1.44 -5.24 10.91
C ILE A 64 2.05 -6.61 10.66
N GLU A 65 1.20 -7.60 10.46
CA GLU A 65 1.59 -8.95 10.06
C GLU A 65 1.71 -9.02 8.55
N HIS A 66 2.78 -9.63 8.04
CA HIS A 66 2.99 -9.82 6.60
C HIS A 66 3.44 -11.23 6.26
N ASN A 67 3.24 -11.62 5.00
CA ASN A 67 3.64 -12.93 4.49
C ASN A 67 5.01 -12.93 3.78
N GLY A 68 5.75 -11.83 3.84
CA GLY A 68 7.05 -11.72 3.18
C GLY A 68 6.94 -11.39 1.68
N GLY A 69 5.84 -10.76 1.26
CA GLY A 69 5.70 -10.20 -0.09
C GLY A 69 6.83 -9.22 -0.45
N ARG A 70 6.91 -8.78 -1.71
CA ARG A 70 8.14 -8.17 -2.26
C ARG A 70 8.68 -6.96 -1.48
N LEU A 71 7.83 -6.17 -0.84
CA LEU A 71 8.24 -5.03 0.00
C LEU A 71 8.87 -5.44 1.34
N PHE A 72 8.57 -6.64 1.82
CA PHE A 72 8.90 -7.12 3.16
C PHE A 72 10.12 -8.06 3.19
N ASP A 73 10.89 -8.11 2.12
CA ASP A 73 12.08 -8.95 2.04
C ASP A 73 13.11 -8.56 3.12
N GLY A 74 13.51 -9.56 3.91
CA GLY A 74 14.41 -9.38 5.06
C GLY A 74 13.81 -8.58 6.23
N ILE A 75 12.49 -8.38 6.29
CA ILE A 75 11.82 -7.67 7.38
C ILE A 75 11.12 -8.68 8.31
N PRO A 76 11.28 -8.59 9.65
CA PRO A 76 10.55 -9.43 10.59
C PRO A 76 9.04 -9.14 10.59
N SER A 77 8.23 -10.18 10.81
CA SER A 77 6.78 -10.07 11.02
C SER A 77 6.41 -10.47 12.45
N PRO A 78 5.55 -9.72 13.16
CA PRO A 78 5.00 -8.43 12.74
C PRO A 78 6.02 -7.28 12.84
N LEU A 79 5.76 -6.18 12.14
CA LEU A 79 6.49 -4.90 12.28
C LEU A 79 5.57 -3.80 12.85
N SER A 80 6.14 -2.86 13.59
CA SER A 80 5.39 -1.70 14.09
C SER A 80 5.33 -0.59 13.05
N ALA A 81 4.13 -0.17 12.62
CA ALA A 81 3.97 0.87 11.60
C ALA A 81 3.03 2.00 12.04
N THR A 82 3.33 3.21 11.56
CA THR A 82 2.51 4.40 11.84
C THR A 82 1.33 4.51 10.87
N ARG A 83 0.12 4.72 11.42
CA ARG A 83 -1.14 4.77 10.66
C ARG A 83 -1.87 6.10 10.81
N TYR A 84 -2.40 6.61 9.70
CA TYR A 84 -3.07 7.92 9.59
C TYR A 84 -4.28 7.88 8.63
N HIS A 85 -5.13 6.85 8.71
CA HIS A 85 -6.17 6.66 7.69
C HIS A 85 -7.57 6.46 8.31
N SER A 86 -8.55 7.12 7.69
CA SER A 86 -9.99 6.92 7.91
C SER A 86 -10.62 5.97 6.89
N LEU A 87 -9.87 5.59 5.85
CA LEU A 87 -10.30 4.71 4.76
C LEU A 87 -9.39 3.50 4.65
N VAL A 88 -9.93 2.40 4.18
CA VAL A 88 -9.22 1.14 3.94
C VAL A 88 -9.72 0.47 2.68
N VAL A 89 -8.88 -0.40 2.11
CA VAL A 89 -9.28 -1.31 1.03
C VAL A 89 -10.16 -2.43 1.59
N GLU A 90 -11.31 -2.66 0.96
CA GLU A 90 -12.20 -3.76 1.30
C GLU A 90 -11.68 -5.07 0.66
N GLU A 91 -11.14 -5.98 1.48
CA GLU A 91 -10.52 -7.22 0.98
C GLU A 91 -11.46 -8.05 0.09
N ALA A 92 -12.74 -8.18 0.48
CA ALA A 92 -13.73 -8.95 -0.26
C ALA A 92 -14.04 -8.40 -1.67
N SER A 93 -13.67 -7.14 -1.93
CA SER A 93 -13.82 -6.50 -3.25
C SER A 93 -12.59 -6.64 -4.14
N LEU A 94 -11.48 -7.15 -3.61
CA LEU A 94 -10.24 -7.21 -4.36
C LEU A 94 -10.35 -8.22 -5.51
N PRO A 95 -9.93 -7.84 -6.73
CA PRO A 95 -9.88 -8.75 -7.85
C PRO A 95 -8.76 -9.79 -7.62
N PRO A 96 -8.80 -10.94 -8.31
CA PRO A 96 -7.79 -11.98 -8.13
C PRO A 96 -6.38 -11.55 -8.54
N GLU A 97 -6.20 -10.52 -9.38
CA GLU A 97 -4.86 -10.00 -9.70
C GLU A 97 -4.15 -9.29 -8.54
N LEU A 98 -4.87 -8.87 -7.49
CA LEU A 98 -4.29 -8.23 -6.31
C LEU A 98 -4.21 -9.21 -5.14
N THR A 99 -2.99 -9.46 -4.66
CA THR A 99 -2.72 -10.31 -3.51
C THR A 99 -2.49 -9.42 -2.28
N VAL A 100 -3.22 -9.68 -1.18
CA VAL A 100 -2.93 -9.05 0.12
C VAL A 100 -1.68 -9.67 0.72
N THR A 101 -0.69 -8.83 1.04
CA THR A 101 0.62 -9.26 1.57
C THR A 101 0.85 -8.84 3.01
N ALA A 102 0.05 -7.91 3.55
CA ALA A 102 0.08 -7.55 4.96
C ALA A 102 -1.29 -7.17 5.50
N ARG A 103 -1.51 -7.40 6.80
CA ARG A 103 -2.73 -7.05 7.55
C ARG A 103 -2.40 -6.45 8.91
N SER A 104 -3.31 -5.64 9.46
CA SER A 104 -3.23 -5.23 10.87
C SER A 104 -3.78 -6.33 11.79
N GLU A 105 -3.59 -6.18 13.09
CA GLU A 105 -4.14 -7.06 14.14
C GLU A 105 -5.66 -7.28 14.03
N THR A 106 -6.40 -6.28 13.54
CA THR A 106 -7.84 -6.34 13.30
C THR A 106 -8.23 -6.89 11.91
N GLY A 107 -7.28 -7.41 11.14
CA GLY A 107 -7.51 -8.02 9.83
C GLY A 107 -7.67 -7.03 8.66
N LEU A 108 -7.40 -5.73 8.86
CA LEU A 108 -7.50 -4.74 7.78
C LEU A 108 -6.33 -4.90 6.80
N VAL A 109 -6.59 -4.72 5.50
CA VAL A 109 -5.58 -4.77 4.44
C VAL A 109 -4.54 -3.65 4.64
N MET A 110 -3.28 -4.04 4.82
CA MET A 110 -2.15 -3.12 5.05
C MET A 110 -1.15 -3.10 3.91
N ALA A 111 -1.11 -4.14 3.08
CA ALA A 111 -0.34 -4.13 1.85
C ALA A 111 -0.97 -5.01 0.79
N ILE A 112 -0.81 -4.60 -0.47
CA ILE A 112 -1.21 -5.33 -1.66
C ILE A 112 -0.07 -5.37 -2.68
N GLU A 113 -0.06 -6.41 -3.47
CA GLU A 113 0.84 -6.61 -4.59
C GLU A 113 0.06 -7.14 -5.78
N HIS A 114 0.30 -6.57 -6.96
CA HIS A 114 -0.24 -7.12 -8.19
C HIS A 114 0.56 -8.37 -8.60
N ARG A 115 -0.15 -9.43 -9.00
CA ARG A 115 0.47 -10.73 -9.35
C ARG A 115 1.43 -10.63 -10.53
N SER A 116 1.01 -9.96 -11.60
CA SER A 116 1.79 -9.87 -12.85
C SER A 116 2.50 -8.52 -13.06
N HIS A 117 1.85 -7.40 -12.74
CA HIS A 117 2.40 -6.06 -12.92
C HIS A 117 3.38 -5.68 -11.81
N PRO A 118 4.36 -4.80 -12.09
CA PRO A 118 5.25 -4.25 -11.07
C PRO A 118 4.51 -3.18 -10.23
N VAL A 119 3.43 -3.54 -9.56
CA VAL A 119 2.64 -2.60 -8.75
C VAL A 119 2.46 -3.11 -7.33
N LEU A 120 2.83 -2.27 -6.38
CA LEU A 120 2.82 -2.53 -4.94
C LEU A 120 2.07 -1.40 -4.23
N GLY A 121 1.52 -1.68 -3.05
CA GLY A 121 1.01 -0.62 -2.21
C GLY A 121 0.97 -0.97 -0.73
N VAL A 122 1.23 0.02 0.13
CA VAL A 122 1.15 -0.05 1.59
C VAL A 122 0.21 1.01 2.15
N GLN A 123 -0.65 0.63 3.10
CA GLN A 123 -1.64 1.51 3.70
C GLN A 123 -1.05 2.40 4.81
N PHE A 124 0.03 1.96 5.45
CA PHE A 124 0.78 2.70 6.46
C PHE A 124 1.88 3.57 5.83
N HIS A 125 2.56 4.37 6.66
CA HIS A 125 3.57 5.34 6.23
C HIS A 125 5.00 4.81 6.51
N PRO A 126 5.69 4.17 5.54
CA PRO A 126 7.07 3.72 5.71
C PRO A 126 8.07 4.87 5.89
N GLU A 127 7.71 6.09 5.51
CA GLU A 127 8.51 7.30 5.71
C GLU A 127 8.41 7.87 7.14
N SER A 128 7.47 7.40 7.95
CA SER A 128 7.29 7.87 9.32
C SER A 128 8.41 7.36 10.24
N ILE A 129 8.91 8.25 11.11
CA ILE A 129 9.99 7.94 12.09
C ILE A 129 9.61 6.77 13.00
N LEU A 130 8.33 6.60 13.31
CA LEU A 130 7.83 5.55 14.21
C LEU A 130 7.54 4.23 13.49
N THR A 131 7.78 4.13 12.18
CA THR A 131 7.63 2.88 11.43
C THR A 131 8.95 2.12 11.42
N GLU A 132 8.95 0.94 12.04
CA GLU A 132 10.09 0.02 12.02
C GLU A 132 10.37 -0.46 10.60
N HIS A 133 11.65 -0.57 10.24
CA HIS A 133 12.10 -1.01 8.92
C HIS A 133 11.55 -0.20 7.74
N GLY A 134 11.00 1.01 7.97
CA GLY A 134 10.40 1.84 6.93
C GLY A 134 11.36 2.18 5.78
N LEU A 135 12.62 2.50 6.09
CA LEU A 135 13.66 2.71 5.09
C LEU A 135 13.94 1.43 4.28
N GLN A 136 13.98 0.26 4.93
CA GLN A 136 14.22 -1.02 4.26
C GLN A 136 13.06 -1.38 3.30
N ILE A 137 11.82 -1.05 3.64
CA ILE A 137 10.66 -1.19 2.73
C ILE A 137 10.87 -0.35 1.47
N ILE A 138 11.30 0.90 1.64
CA ILE A 138 11.57 1.82 0.52
C ILE A 138 12.77 1.31 -0.30
N GLU A 139 13.83 0.83 0.34
CA GLU A 139 15.00 0.24 -0.32
C GLU A 139 14.64 -1.01 -1.11
N ASN A 140 13.79 -1.89 -0.58
CA ASN A 140 13.30 -3.07 -1.30
C ASN A 140 12.59 -2.67 -2.60
N TYR A 141 11.78 -1.61 -2.56
CA TYR A 141 11.17 -1.05 -3.76
C TYR A 141 12.19 -0.43 -4.72
N ILE A 142 13.15 0.36 -4.23
CA ILE A 142 14.11 1.09 -5.08
C ILE A 142 15.17 0.17 -5.69
N LEU A 143 15.63 -0.85 -4.97
CA LEU A 143 16.82 -1.63 -5.36
C LEU A 143 16.49 -3.02 -5.91
N ARG A 144 15.42 -3.66 -5.42
CA ARG A 144 15.15 -5.08 -5.69
C ARG A 144 14.00 -5.32 -6.64
N PHE A 145 13.15 -4.31 -6.81
CA PHE A 145 12.01 -4.41 -7.68
C PHE A 145 12.39 -3.89 -9.08
N PRO A 146 12.23 -4.70 -10.14
CA PRO A 146 12.54 -4.27 -11.51
C PRO A 146 11.67 -3.09 -11.91
#